data_AF-A0A183NHZ1-F1
#
_entry.id   AF-A0A183NHZ1-F1
#
_cell.length_a   1.000
_cell.length_b   1.000
_cell.length_c   1.000
_cell.angle_alpha   90.00
_cell.angle_beta   90.00
_cell.angle_gamma   90.00
#
_symmetry.space_group_name_H-M   'P 1'
#
loop_
_entity.id
_entity.type
_entity.pdbx_description
1 polymer ?
#
loop_
_entity_poly.entity_id
_entity_poly.type
_entity_poly.pdbx_seq_one_letter_code
_entity_poly.pdbx_strand_id
1 'polypeptide(L)'
;MTEQTSKVLKLKTMSQPSFQLMPFWPHNIEALFCYAEADYHEHGVNDTRVQFFAVVKALPCEFSRYVTPSMFTSDVSEPYEALKQSIPKRGDSTDRQRLDKLLNKVDLQHGPATDMLQRMREVIAQRTFDDGLFIQLFLSKLFRQVQAVLVSVQNNALDELAVSADRTLEIMKSDASNDPE
;
A
#
# COMPACT_ATOMS: atom_id res chain seq x y z
N MET A 1 61.46 -30.73 8.87
CA MET A 1 60.47 -30.55 7.78
C MET A 1 59.12 -30.26 8.41
N THR A 2 58.71 -28.99 8.30
CA THR A 2 57.34 -28.43 8.29
C THR A 2 56.26 -29.05 9.17
N GLU A 3 56.00 -28.33 10.25
CA GLU A 3 54.81 -28.31 11.11
C GLU A 3 53.60 -27.76 10.33
N GLN A 4 52.54 -28.56 10.13
CA GLN A 4 51.29 -28.11 9.51
C GLN A 4 50.22 -27.99 10.60
N THR A 5 50.13 -26.79 11.19
CA THR A 5 49.06 -26.42 12.12
C THR A 5 47.74 -26.24 11.37
N SER A 6 46.80 -27.16 11.59
CA SER A 6 45.43 -27.01 11.11
C SER A 6 44.71 -25.95 11.96
N LYS A 7 44.60 -24.73 11.42
CA LYS A 7 43.77 -23.66 12.00
C LYS A 7 42.29 -24.02 11.80
N VAL A 8 41.71 -24.67 12.80
CA VAL A 8 40.26 -24.82 12.91
C VAL A 8 39.68 -23.42 13.15
N LEU A 9 39.04 -22.86 12.12
CA LEU A 9 38.22 -21.66 12.23
C LEU A 9 37.10 -21.96 13.24
N LYS A 10 37.28 -21.52 14.49
CA LYS A 10 36.20 -21.43 15.46
C LYS A 10 35.18 -20.43 14.93
N LEU A 11 34.16 -20.93 14.24
CA LEU A 11 32.93 -20.18 14.01
C LEU A 11 32.39 -19.81 15.38
N LYS A 12 32.50 -18.53 15.72
CA LYS A 12 31.87 -17.96 16.90
C LYS A 12 30.37 -18.14 16.71
N THR A 13 29.78 -19.07 17.44
CA THR A 13 28.32 -19.20 17.56
C THR A 13 27.82 -17.88 18.12
N MET A 14 27.40 -16.97 17.25
CA MET A 14 26.71 -15.76 17.67
C MET A 14 25.32 -16.21 18.13
N SER A 15 25.03 -15.98 19.40
CA SER A 15 23.68 -16.15 19.95
C SER A 15 22.73 -15.37 19.05
N GLN A 16 21.84 -16.06 18.35
CA GLN A 16 20.80 -15.43 17.54
C GLN A 16 19.98 -14.58 18.51
N PRO A 17 19.91 -13.24 18.35
CA PRO A 17 18.98 -12.48 19.15
C PRO A 17 17.59 -12.91 18.70
N SER A 18 16.80 -13.39 19.65
CA SER A 18 15.40 -13.75 19.44
C SER A 18 14.59 -12.48 19.26
N PHE A 19 14.67 -11.87 18.08
CA PHE A 19 13.85 -10.74 17.70
C PHE A 19 12.42 -11.23 17.43
N GLN A 20 11.53 -11.05 18.40
CA GLN A 20 10.10 -11.13 18.15
C GLN A 20 9.63 -9.75 17.67
N LEU A 21 9.81 -9.48 16.37
CA LEU A 21 9.12 -8.38 15.72
C LEU A 21 7.61 -8.58 15.92
N MET A 22 6.93 -7.57 16.50
CA MET A 22 5.50 -7.58 16.79
C MET A 22 4.67 -8.06 15.58
N PRO A 23 3.47 -8.65 15.81
CA PRO A 23 2.60 -9.08 14.73
C PRO A 23 2.33 -7.93 13.76
N PHE A 24 2.69 -8.17 12.51
CA PHE A 24 2.69 -7.23 11.41
C PHE A 24 1.27 -6.72 11.08
N TRP A 25 1.16 -5.44 10.67
CA TRP A 25 -0.07 -4.83 10.19
C TRP A 25 0.03 -4.52 8.68
N PRO A 26 -0.71 -5.22 7.81
CA PRO A 26 -0.66 -5.06 6.34
C PRO A 26 -0.90 -3.65 5.82
N HIS A 27 -1.64 -2.85 6.59
CA HIS A 27 -2.12 -1.54 6.18
C HIS A 27 -1.06 -0.42 6.37
N ASN A 28 0.08 -0.70 7.01
CA ASN A 28 1.12 0.30 7.24
C ASN A 28 2.54 -0.32 7.25
N ILE A 29 3.07 -0.56 6.05
CA ILE A 29 4.44 -1.07 5.87
C ILE A 29 5.52 -0.10 6.37
N GLU A 30 5.25 1.21 6.44
CA GLU A 30 6.19 2.17 7.01
C GLU A 30 6.37 1.97 8.51
N ALA A 31 5.28 1.63 9.22
CA ALA A 31 5.35 1.35 10.65
C ALA A 31 6.26 0.15 10.97
N LEU A 32 6.40 -0.82 10.05
CA LEU A 32 7.34 -1.94 10.21
C LEU A 32 8.77 -1.45 10.43
N PHE A 33 9.23 -0.47 9.64
CA PHE A 33 10.57 0.09 9.78
C PHE A 33 10.72 0.88 11.08
N CYS A 34 9.69 1.63 11.49
CA CYS A 34 9.72 2.36 12.77
C CYS A 34 9.87 1.41 13.97
N TYR A 35 9.12 0.30 13.98
CA TYR A 35 9.22 -0.70 15.06
C TYR A 35 10.57 -1.43 15.02
N ALA A 36 11.05 -1.81 13.84
CA ALA A 36 12.35 -2.45 13.68
C ALA A 36 13.49 -1.53 14.16
N GLU A 37 13.46 -0.25 13.82
CA GLU A 37 14.47 0.74 14.25
C GLU A 37 14.46 0.97 15.77
N ALA A 38 13.27 1.03 16.39
CA ALA A 38 13.15 1.11 17.83
C ALA A 38 13.77 -0.12 18.52
N ASP A 39 13.48 -1.31 18.00
CA ASP A 39 13.99 -2.59 18.52
C ASP A 39 15.51 -2.72 18.32
N TYR A 40 16.03 -2.30 17.16
CA TYR A 40 17.48 -2.26 16.90
C TYR A 40 18.20 -1.29 17.83
N HIS A 41 17.60 -0.13 18.09
CA HIS A 41 18.15 0.84 19.00
C HIS A 41 18.20 0.29 20.44
N GLU A 42 17.13 -0.38 20.90
CA GLU A 42 17.07 -1.00 22.23
C GLU A 42 18.11 -2.13 22.40
N HIS A 43 18.34 -2.92 21.36
CA HIS A 43 19.26 -4.06 21.39
C HIS A 43 20.68 -3.77 20.89
N GLY A 44 20.98 -2.51 20.52
CA GLY A 44 22.31 -2.10 20.03
C GLY A 44 22.72 -2.72 18.69
N VAL A 45 21.75 -3.02 17.81
CA VAL A 45 22.01 -3.59 16.49
C VAL A 45 22.41 -2.49 15.52
N ASN A 46 23.70 -2.39 15.21
CA ASN A 46 24.23 -1.40 14.27
C ASN A 46 24.64 -1.99 12.90
N ASP A 47 24.60 -3.31 12.75
CA ASP A 47 24.94 -3.97 11.49
C ASP A 47 23.76 -3.89 10.51
N THR A 48 23.90 -3.05 9.49
CA THR A 48 22.87 -2.80 8.46
C THR A 48 22.45 -4.07 7.72
N ARG A 49 23.33 -5.08 7.64
CA ARG A 49 23.04 -6.37 7.01
C ARG A 49 22.17 -7.24 7.90
N VAL A 50 22.42 -7.21 9.22
CA VAL A 50 21.57 -7.88 10.22
C VAL A 50 20.19 -7.24 10.25
N GLN A 51 20.12 -5.90 10.24
CA GLN A 51 18.86 -5.15 10.16
C GLN A 51 18.06 -5.52 8.89
N PHE A 52 18.72 -5.53 7.73
CA PHE A 52 18.12 -5.95 6.46
C PHE A 52 17.52 -7.36 6.54
N PHE A 53 18.28 -8.35 7.02
CA PHE A 53 17.77 -9.72 7.09
C PHE A 53 16.62 -9.89 8.08
N ALA A 54 16.63 -9.14 9.19
CA ALA A 54 15.54 -9.18 10.16
C ALA A 54 14.24 -8.63 9.55
N VAL A 55 14.29 -7.50 8.84
CA VAL A 55 13.10 -6.97 8.14
C VAL A 55 12.66 -7.89 7.01
N VAL A 56 13.56 -8.40 6.18
CA VAL A 56 13.20 -9.32 5.08
C VAL A 56 12.49 -10.58 5.60
N LYS A 57 12.91 -11.11 6.75
CA LYS A 57 12.24 -12.27 7.39
C LYS A 57 10.86 -11.95 7.94
N ALA A 58 10.64 -10.71 8.38
CA ALA A 58 9.35 -10.25 8.88
C ALA A 58 8.46 -9.66 7.77
N LEU A 59 8.98 -9.51 6.55
CA LEU A 59 8.29 -8.90 5.44
C LEU A 59 7.18 -9.84 4.91
N PRO A 60 5.93 -9.38 4.79
CA PRO A 60 4.86 -10.19 4.23
C PRO A 60 5.09 -10.51 2.76
N CYS A 61 4.51 -11.62 2.32
CA CYS A 61 4.67 -12.09 0.95
C CYS A 61 4.19 -11.07 -0.10
N GLU A 62 3.18 -10.24 0.22
CA GLU A 62 2.66 -9.18 -0.67
C GLU A 62 3.69 -8.07 -1.00
N PHE A 63 4.69 -7.88 -0.13
CA PHE A 63 5.76 -6.89 -0.31
C PHE A 63 7.07 -7.53 -0.85
N SER A 64 7.09 -8.83 -1.12
CA SER A 64 8.28 -9.54 -1.62
C SER A 64 8.83 -8.98 -2.93
N ARG A 65 7.97 -8.39 -3.78
CA ARG A 65 8.35 -7.73 -5.05
C ARG A 65 9.34 -6.56 -4.89
N TYR A 66 9.45 -5.98 -3.70
CA TYR A 66 10.35 -4.85 -3.42
C TYR A 66 11.75 -5.31 -3.03
N VAL A 67 11.92 -6.59 -2.67
CA VAL A 67 13.22 -7.18 -2.34
C VAL A 67 13.89 -7.66 -3.62
N THR A 68 14.94 -6.98 -4.06
CA THR A 68 15.67 -7.35 -5.28
C THR A 68 16.88 -8.24 -4.98
N PRO A 69 17.25 -9.19 -5.87
CA PRO A 69 18.42 -10.04 -5.66
C PRO A 69 19.73 -9.26 -5.44
N SER A 70 19.83 -8.06 -6.04
CA SER A 70 20.98 -7.16 -5.86
C SER A 70 21.12 -6.61 -4.45
N MET A 71 20.09 -6.68 -3.59
CA MET A 71 20.23 -6.25 -2.19
C MET A 71 21.00 -7.27 -1.33
N PHE A 72 21.17 -8.50 -1.82
CA PHE A 72 21.88 -9.58 -1.10
C PHE A 72 23.37 -9.63 -1.41
N THR A 73 23.81 -8.93 -2.46
CA THR A 73 25.21 -8.91 -2.88
C THR A 73 26.05 -8.05 -1.93
N SER A 74 27.34 -8.36 -1.82
CA SER A 74 28.25 -7.73 -0.84
C SER A 74 28.73 -6.33 -1.24
N ASP A 75 28.38 -5.89 -2.44
CA ASP A 75 28.66 -4.57 -3.03
C ASP A 75 27.67 -3.49 -2.57
N VAL A 76 26.50 -3.87 -2.04
CA VAL A 76 25.55 -2.91 -1.47
C VAL A 76 25.95 -2.56 -0.04
N SER A 77 26.42 -1.33 0.15
CA SER A 77 26.85 -0.81 1.45
C SER A 77 25.69 -0.67 2.46
N GLU A 78 24.49 -0.38 1.98
CA GLU A 78 23.32 -0.07 2.82
C GLU A 78 22.06 -0.80 2.33
N PRO A 79 22.00 -2.14 2.47
CA PRO A 79 20.88 -2.93 1.97
C PRO A 79 19.56 -2.61 2.67
N TYR A 80 19.62 -2.21 3.95
CA TYR A 80 18.46 -1.78 4.72
C TYR A 80 17.83 -0.49 4.16
N GLU A 81 18.63 0.52 3.87
CA GLU A 81 18.14 1.77 3.28
C GLU A 81 17.67 1.57 1.83
N ALA A 82 18.36 0.74 1.05
CA ALA A 82 17.90 0.35 -0.27
C ALA A 82 16.50 -0.29 -0.24
N LEU A 83 16.24 -1.17 0.74
CA LEU A 83 14.92 -1.76 0.95
C LEU A 83 13.88 -0.70 1.33
N LYS A 84 14.18 0.19 2.29
CA LYS A 84 13.29 1.30 2.69
C LYS A 84 12.91 2.18 1.50
N GLN A 85 13.85 2.48 0.61
CA GLN A 85 13.62 3.30 -0.59
C GLN A 85 12.83 2.56 -1.68
N SER A 86 12.94 1.23 -1.72
CA SER A 86 12.22 0.41 -2.72
C SER A 86 10.72 0.29 -2.40
N ILE A 87 10.35 0.37 -1.11
CA ILE A 87 8.96 0.30 -0.68
C ILE A 87 8.34 1.69 -0.86
N PRO A 88 7.28 1.83 -1.69
CA PRO A 88 6.63 3.11 -1.91
C PRO A 88 6.00 3.62 -0.61
N LYS A 89 6.20 4.90 -0.31
CA LYS A 89 5.62 5.52 0.88
C LYS A 89 4.12 5.67 0.73
N ARG A 90 3.39 5.59 1.84
CA ARG A 90 1.93 5.77 1.86
C ARG A 90 1.62 7.22 1.46
N GLY A 91 1.18 7.41 0.21
CA GLY A 91 0.94 8.72 -0.37
C GLY A 91 1.96 9.16 -1.43
N ASP A 92 2.97 8.34 -1.76
CA ASP A 92 3.75 8.51 -2.98
C ASP A 92 2.81 8.26 -4.17
N SER A 93 2.26 9.37 -4.65
CA SER A 93 1.27 9.63 -5.71
C SER A 93 1.17 8.68 -6.91
N THR A 94 2.03 7.68 -7.07
CA THR A 94 2.00 6.67 -8.12
C THR A 94 0.71 5.87 -8.19
N ASP A 95 0.16 5.37 -7.08
CA ASP A 95 -1.04 4.53 -7.17
C ASP A 95 -2.28 5.35 -7.51
N ARG A 96 -2.46 6.52 -6.89
CA ARG A 96 -3.53 7.46 -7.26
C ARG A 96 -3.39 7.93 -8.71
N GLN A 97 -2.18 8.27 -9.18
CA GLN A 97 -1.96 8.68 -10.58
C GLN A 97 -2.14 7.53 -11.57
N ARG A 98 -1.70 6.33 -11.24
CA ARG A 98 -1.91 5.13 -12.07
C ARG A 98 -3.39 4.78 -12.14
N LEU A 99 -4.09 4.86 -11.01
CA LEU A 99 -5.51 4.60 -10.92
C LEU A 99 -6.30 5.67 -11.68
N ASP A 100 -5.98 6.95 -11.52
CA ASP A 100 -6.60 8.03 -12.29
C ASP A 100 -6.34 7.87 -13.80
N LYS A 101 -5.12 7.49 -14.22
CA LYS A 101 -4.82 7.16 -15.62
C LYS A 101 -5.59 5.95 -16.15
N LEU A 102 -5.78 4.91 -15.33
CA LEU A 102 -6.55 3.73 -15.69
C LEU A 102 -8.04 4.08 -15.85
N LEU A 103 -8.58 4.89 -14.94
CA LEU A 103 -9.99 5.25 -14.93
C LEU A 103 -10.35 6.39 -15.88
N ASN A 104 -9.43 7.30 -16.22
CA ASN A 104 -9.65 8.32 -17.25
C ASN A 104 -9.88 7.73 -18.64
N LYS A 105 -9.51 6.46 -18.85
CA LYS A 105 -9.80 5.72 -20.09
C LYS A 105 -11.20 5.10 -20.10
N VAL A 106 -11.83 4.98 -18.94
CA VAL A 106 -13.20 4.49 -18.82
C VAL A 106 -14.10 5.70 -18.98
N ASP A 107 -14.98 5.67 -19.99
CA ASP A 107 -16.01 6.69 -20.09
C ASP A 107 -17.04 6.45 -18.98
N LEU A 108 -16.98 7.32 -17.96
CA LEU A 108 -17.79 7.22 -16.75
C LEU A 108 -18.93 8.23 -16.70
N GLN A 109 -19.10 9.05 -17.74
CA GLN A 109 -20.00 10.21 -17.69
C GLN A 109 -21.47 9.88 -17.95
N HIS A 110 -21.79 8.67 -18.42
CA HIS A 110 -23.15 8.31 -18.84
C HIS A 110 -23.59 6.96 -18.25
N GLY A 111 -24.14 6.99 -17.03
CA GLY A 111 -24.76 5.84 -16.40
C GLY A 111 -24.93 5.98 -14.89
N PRO A 112 -25.56 5.01 -14.22
CA PRO A 112 -25.61 4.91 -12.78
C PRO A 112 -24.20 4.89 -12.16
N ALA A 113 -24.08 5.45 -10.96
CA ALA A 113 -22.91 5.40 -10.12
C ALA A 113 -22.57 3.96 -9.69
N THR A 114 -23.54 3.06 -9.50
CA THR A 114 -23.27 1.61 -9.32
C THR A 114 -22.59 0.98 -10.52
N ASP A 115 -23.02 1.33 -11.73
CA ASP A 115 -22.44 0.79 -12.96
C ASP A 115 -21.02 1.33 -13.18
N MET A 116 -20.82 2.61 -12.86
CA MET A 116 -19.48 3.20 -12.79
C MET A 116 -18.60 2.44 -11.79
N LEU A 117 -19.09 2.19 -10.58
CA LEU A 117 -18.34 1.45 -9.56
C LEU A 117 -17.96 0.05 -10.06
N GLN A 118 -18.88 -0.65 -10.71
CA GLN A 118 -18.63 -1.98 -11.26
C GLN A 118 -17.54 -1.95 -12.35
N ARG A 119 -17.60 -1.00 -13.28
CA ARG A 119 -16.55 -0.81 -14.30
C ARG A 119 -15.20 -0.45 -13.67
N MET A 120 -15.20 0.38 -12.62
CA MET A 120 -13.98 0.70 -11.88
C MET A 120 -13.40 -0.56 -11.22
N ARG A 121 -14.23 -1.40 -10.59
CA ARG A 121 -13.82 -2.68 -10.00
C ARG A 121 -13.25 -3.64 -11.04
N GLU A 122 -13.83 -3.72 -12.23
CA GLU A 122 -13.33 -4.59 -13.31
C GLU A 122 -11.91 -4.20 -13.78
N VAL A 123 -11.64 -2.90 -13.91
CA VAL A 123 -10.30 -2.39 -14.27
C VAL A 123 -9.28 -2.66 -13.16
N ILE A 124 -9.75 -2.75 -11.92
CA ILE A 124 -8.93 -2.84 -10.72
C ILE A 124 -8.81 -4.28 -10.21
N ALA A 125 -9.69 -5.20 -10.60
CA ALA A 125 -9.76 -6.57 -10.07
C ALA A 125 -8.44 -7.37 -10.15
N GLN A 126 -7.47 -6.92 -10.96
CA GLN A 126 -6.14 -7.50 -11.07
C GLN A 126 -5.12 -6.94 -10.05
N ARG A 127 -5.50 -5.96 -9.21
CA ARG A 127 -4.61 -5.24 -8.28
C ARG A 127 -5.31 -4.90 -6.97
N THR A 128 -4.58 -5.03 -5.88
CA THR A 128 -5.00 -4.59 -4.55
C THR A 128 -4.72 -3.10 -4.39
N PHE A 129 -5.75 -2.28 -4.17
CA PHE A 129 -5.62 -0.87 -3.80
C PHE A 129 -6.20 -0.63 -2.42
N ASP A 130 -5.75 0.44 -1.76
CA ASP A 130 -6.34 0.92 -0.50
C ASP A 130 -7.79 1.37 -0.72
N ASP A 131 -8.71 0.87 0.10
CA ASP A 131 -10.15 1.17 0.00
C ASP A 131 -10.43 2.67 0.12
N GLY A 132 -9.66 3.39 0.95
CA GLY A 132 -9.78 4.85 1.11
C GLY A 132 -9.40 5.61 -0.16
N LEU A 133 -8.33 5.20 -0.84
CA LEU A 133 -7.96 5.74 -2.16
C LEU A 133 -9.02 5.45 -3.20
N PHE A 134 -9.62 4.26 -3.17
CA PHE A 134 -10.65 3.86 -4.11
C PHE A 134 -11.95 4.66 -3.91
N ILE A 135 -12.38 4.85 -2.66
CA ILE A 135 -13.50 5.73 -2.28
C ILE A 135 -13.23 7.17 -2.74
N GLN A 136 -12.05 7.72 -2.45
CA GLN A 136 -11.69 9.08 -2.86
C GLN A 136 -11.77 9.27 -4.38
N LEU A 137 -11.33 8.27 -5.14
CA LEU A 137 -11.34 8.33 -6.59
C LEU A 137 -12.74 8.18 -7.17
N PHE A 138 -13.55 7.25 -6.64
CA PHE A 138 -14.96 7.09 -7.00
C PHE A 138 -15.71 8.42 -6.85
N LEU A 139 -15.58 9.06 -5.68
CA LEU A 139 -16.20 10.35 -5.42
C LEU A 139 -15.71 11.42 -6.40
N SER A 140 -14.42 11.47 -6.72
CA SER A 140 -13.86 12.47 -7.65
C SER A 140 -14.45 12.44 -9.07
N LYS A 141 -15.03 11.30 -9.50
CA LYS A 141 -15.66 11.13 -10.81
C LYS A 141 -17.14 11.51 -10.84
N LEU A 142 -17.78 11.67 -9.68
CA LEU A 142 -19.16 12.13 -9.58
C LEU A 142 -19.27 13.63 -9.82
N PHE A 143 -20.46 14.13 -10.18
CA PHE A 143 -20.71 15.56 -10.26
C PHE A 143 -20.51 16.23 -8.89
N ARG A 144 -19.99 17.46 -8.89
CA ARG A 144 -19.67 18.22 -7.65
C ARG A 144 -20.85 18.32 -6.67
N GLN A 145 -22.07 18.39 -7.19
CA GLN A 145 -23.30 18.45 -6.40
C GLN A 145 -23.58 17.12 -5.67
N VAL A 146 -23.39 15.99 -6.36
CA VAL A 146 -23.51 14.64 -5.77
C VAL A 146 -22.38 14.40 -4.76
N GLN A 147 -21.15 14.83 -5.06
CA GLN A 147 -20.03 14.75 -4.13
C GLN A 147 -20.32 15.44 -2.81
N ALA A 148 -20.85 16.68 -2.85
CA ALA A 148 -21.13 17.46 -1.65
C ALA A 148 -22.11 16.76 -0.69
N VAL A 149 -23.09 16.05 -1.24
CA VAL A 149 -24.05 15.25 -0.46
C VAL A 149 -23.37 14.01 0.13
N LEU A 150 -22.58 13.30 -0.66
CA LEU A 150 -21.96 12.03 -0.27
C LEU A 150 -20.81 12.18 0.73
N VAL A 151 -20.13 13.33 0.77
CA VAL A 151 -19.07 13.62 1.77
C VAL A 151 -19.62 13.53 3.19
N SER A 152 -20.92 13.78 3.41
CA SER A 152 -21.56 13.60 4.72
C SER A 152 -21.79 12.14 5.12
N VAL A 153 -21.70 11.21 4.15
CA VAL A 153 -22.01 9.77 4.27
C VAL A 153 -20.74 8.91 4.13
N GLN A 154 -19.55 9.55 4.17
CA GLN A 154 -18.26 8.99 3.76
C GLN A 154 -17.70 7.87 4.66
N ASN A 155 -18.37 7.55 5.78
CA ASN A 155 -18.03 6.42 6.66
C ASN A 155 -18.61 5.08 6.18
N ASN A 156 -19.39 5.09 5.10
CA ASN A 156 -20.09 3.92 4.61
C ASN A 156 -19.24 3.12 3.62
N ALA A 157 -19.58 1.84 3.45
CA ALA A 157 -18.96 0.99 2.44
C ALA A 157 -19.15 1.57 1.03
N LEU A 158 -18.19 1.33 0.14
CA LEU A 158 -18.19 1.92 -1.19
C LEU A 158 -19.44 1.56 -2.02
N ASP A 159 -20.00 0.37 -1.82
CA ASP A 159 -21.24 -0.05 -2.46
C ASP A 159 -22.43 0.82 -2.01
N GLU A 160 -22.48 1.18 -0.72
CA GLU A 160 -23.52 2.07 -0.18
C GLU A 160 -23.37 3.49 -0.70
N LEU A 161 -22.14 3.97 -0.88
CA LEU A 161 -21.86 5.27 -1.50
C LEU A 161 -22.35 5.33 -2.95
N ALA A 162 -22.19 4.24 -3.71
CA ALA A 162 -22.68 4.19 -5.09
C ALA A 162 -24.21 4.19 -5.17
N VAL A 163 -24.88 3.38 -4.35
CA VAL A 163 -26.35 3.39 -4.26
C VAL A 163 -26.88 4.78 -3.84
N SER A 164 -26.19 5.44 -2.91
CA SER A 164 -26.56 6.78 -2.47
C SER A 164 -26.36 7.82 -3.58
N ALA A 165 -25.28 7.69 -4.36
CA ALA A 165 -25.02 8.54 -5.51
C ALA A 165 -26.12 8.42 -6.57
N ASP A 166 -26.58 7.20 -6.86
CA ASP A 166 -27.69 6.96 -7.78
C ASP A 166 -28.98 7.59 -7.31
N ARG A 167 -29.30 7.45 -6.02
CA ARG A 167 -30.47 8.09 -5.44
C ARG A 167 -30.43 9.61 -5.58
N THR A 168 -29.26 10.23 -5.34
CA THR A 168 -29.09 11.68 -5.51
C THR A 168 -29.22 12.08 -6.98
N LEU A 169 -28.64 11.32 -7.91
CA LEU A 169 -28.76 11.58 -9.35
C LEU A 169 -30.21 11.51 -9.82
N GLU A 170 -31.00 10.55 -9.34
CA GLU A 170 -32.42 10.43 -9.68
C GLU A 170 -33.25 11.60 -9.14
N ILE A 171 -32.98 12.06 -7.90
CA ILE A 171 -33.64 13.26 -7.35
C ILE A 171 -33.34 14.50 -8.21
N MET A 172 -32.08 14.67 -8.61
CA MET A 172 -31.66 15.80 -9.45
C MET A 172 -32.30 15.76 -10.85
N LYS A 173 -32.50 14.57 -11.43
CA LYS A 173 -33.22 14.42 -12.71
C LYS A 173 -34.70 14.78 -12.56
N SER A 174 -35.34 14.39 -11.47
CA SER A 174 -36.76 14.71 -11.23
C SER A 174 -37.01 16.20 -11.01
N ASP A 175 -36.10 16.91 -10.34
CA ASP A 175 -36.21 18.36 -10.12
C ASP A 175 -36.04 19.17 -11.41
N ALA A 176 -35.22 18.69 -12.36
CA ALA A 176 -35.04 19.34 -13.67
C ALA A 176 -36.25 19.13 -14.62
N SER A 177 -37.12 18.15 -14.35
CA SER A 177 -38.32 17.87 -15.16
C SER A 177 -39.59 18.59 -14.69
N ASN A 178 -39.53 19.33 -13.59
CA ASN A 178 -40.66 20.07 -13.00
C ASN A 178 -40.58 21.59 -13.29
N ASP A 179 -40.17 21.99 -14.49
CA ASP A 179 -40.39 23.38 -14.94
C ASP A 179 -41.84 23.50 -15.45
N PRO A 180 -42.70 24.34 -14.86
CA PRO A 180 -44.08 24.49 -15.29
C PRO A 180 -44.12 25.34 -16.57
N GLU A 181 -44.73 24.77 -17.62
CA GLU A 181 -45.18 25.53 -18.79
C GLU A 181 -46.25 26.57 -18.42
#